data_AF-A0ABD0NLY4-F1
#
_entry.id   AF-A0ABD0NLY4-F1
#
_cell.length_a   1.000
_cell.length_b   1.000
_cell.length_c   1.000
_cell.angle_alpha   90.00
_cell.angle_beta   90.00
_cell.angle_gamma   90.00
#
_symmetry.space_group_name_H-M   'P 1'
#
loop_
_entity.id
_entity.type
_entity.pdbx_description
1 polymer ?
#
loop_
_entity_poly.entity_id
_entity_poly.type
_entity_poly.pdbx_seq_one_letter_code
_entity_poly.pdbx_strand_id
1 'polypeptide(L)'
;VTKKHDSSVWATSVGNENGQVLICVLSQTVDKGLLPMSSGLMDRYRRAGKPPPQVLYVVRDCCSTTGKSKVEAMFHEWDQLVVRLDAWQFIMRFTAGLTSESHSLYGPFMGRLFTCIFEWDAEDLKRLQEAKLAETSKNPTAEELVRHCRHQTREPQVTKQLIEQLLKDFMGATDIMGNKLIDQEKIKEIWRAQQCHLLCIQDPPGIQLYRKLREVNRGGFILPLYHCARGVGSLESFHQHLNHFIP
;
A
#
# COMPACT_ATOMS: atom_id res chain seq x y z
N VAL A 1 31.24 26.94 14.68
CA VAL A 1 30.02 26.51 13.94
C VAL A 1 30.34 25.16 13.30
N THR A 2 30.10 24.07 14.02
CA THR A 2 30.28 22.71 13.47
C THR A 2 29.14 22.46 12.48
N LYS A 3 29.49 22.26 11.21
CA LYS A 3 28.55 21.82 10.17
C LYS A 3 27.90 20.52 10.67
N LYS A 4 26.58 20.56 10.88
CA LYS A 4 25.74 19.37 10.93
C LYS A 4 25.91 18.68 9.57
N HIS A 5 26.74 17.65 9.50
CA HIS A 5 26.64 16.70 8.41
C HIS A 5 25.32 15.96 8.63
N ASP A 6 24.27 16.35 7.92
CA ASP A 6 23.10 15.49 7.74
C ASP A 6 23.58 14.28 6.91
N SER A 7 24.20 13.30 7.57
CA SER A 7 24.35 11.99 6.98
C SER A 7 22.95 11.40 6.88
N SER A 8 22.37 11.36 5.69
CA SER A 8 21.07 10.72 5.49
C SER A 8 21.17 9.26 5.93
N VAL A 9 20.56 8.93 7.06
CA VAL A 9 20.43 7.56 7.54
C VAL A 9 19.19 6.97 6.88
N TRP A 10 19.39 5.91 6.11
CA TRP A 10 18.35 5.12 5.48
C TRP A 10 17.96 3.99 6.41
N ALA A 11 16.66 3.74 6.55
CA ALA A 11 16.12 2.60 7.27
C ALA A 11 15.41 1.68 6.29
N THR A 12 15.80 0.41 6.23
CA THR A 12 15.06 -0.62 5.51
C THR A 12 14.57 -1.66 6.51
N SER A 13 13.26 -1.90 6.53
CA SER A 13 12.64 -2.82 7.47
C SER A 13 11.84 -3.88 6.72
N VAL A 14 11.85 -5.11 7.23
CA VAL A 14 10.97 -6.19 6.79
C VAL A 14 10.11 -6.59 7.98
N GLY A 15 8.80 -6.60 7.79
CA GLY A 15 7.81 -7.03 8.76
C GLY A 15 7.06 -8.27 8.31
N ASN A 16 6.24 -8.83 9.19
CA ASN A 16 5.35 -9.93 8.89
C ASN A 16 3.87 -9.51 8.92
N GLU A 17 2.99 -10.44 8.57
CA GLU A 17 1.54 -10.27 8.53
C GLU A 17 0.91 -9.95 9.90
N ASN A 18 1.64 -10.13 11.00
CA ASN A 18 1.20 -9.82 12.35
C ASN A 18 1.64 -8.42 12.82
N GLY A 19 2.24 -7.62 11.94
CA GLY A 19 2.75 -6.29 12.27
C GLY A 19 4.04 -6.29 13.09
N GLN A 20 4.75 -7.42 13.11
CA GLN A 20 6.04 -7.53 13.80
C GLN A 20 7.18 -7.19 12.84
N VAL A 21 8.16 -6.41 13.31
CA VAL A 21 9.39 -6.16 12.55
C VAL A 21 10.34 -7.35 12.72
N LEU A 22 10.70 -8.00 11.61
CA LEU A 22 11.59 -9.17 11.61
C LEU A 22 13.06 -8.77 11.54
N ILE A 23 13.36 -7.72 10.78
CA ILE A 23 14.71 -7.17 10.62
C ILE A 23 14.62 -5.72 10.17
N CYS A 24 15.52 -4.88 10.69
CA CYS A 24 15.71 -3.50 10.27
C CYS A 24 17.22 -3.26 10.07
N VAL A 25 17.60 -2.64 8.95
CA VAL A 25 18.98 -2.21 8.67
C VAL A 25 19.00 -0.70 8.54
N LEU A 26 19.90 -0.09 9.30
CA LEU A 26 20.26 1.32 9.17
C LEU A 26 21.54 1.46 8.36
N SER A 27 21.53 2.31 7.34
CA SER A 27 22.69 2.54 6.48
C SER A 27 22.85 4.02 6.13
N GLN A 28 24.09 4.46 5.90
CA GLN A 28 24.36 5.83 5.42
C GLN A 28 24.02 6.02 3.93
N THR A 29 23.89 4.92 3.19
CA THR A 29 23.62 4.93 1.75
C THR A 29 22.46 4.00 1.45
N VAL A 30 21.62 4.43 0.50
CA VAL A 30 20.52 3.63 -0.06
C VAL A 30 21.03 2.23 -0.44
N ASP A 31 20.22 1.21 -0.15
CA ASP A 31 20.42 -0.19 -0.53
C ASP A 31 21.68 -0.89 0.03
N LYS A 32 22.48 -0.23 0.88
CA LYS A 32 23.64 -0.87 1.51
C LYS A 32 23.21 -1.84 2.60
N GLY A 33 23.71 -3.07 2.52
CA GLY A 33 23.43 -4.13 3.50
C GLY A 33 22.18 -4.95 3.21
N LEU A 34 21.45 -4.68 2.12
CA LEU A 34 20.22 -5.42 1.80
C LEU A 34 20.46 -6.90 1.45
N LEU A 35 21.58 -7.23 0.79
CA LEU A 35 21.93 -8.62 0.48
C LEU A 35 22.23 -9.45 1.76
N PRO A 36 23.11 -9.01 2.68
CA PRO A 36 23.25 -9.66 3.98
C PRO A 36 21.94 -9.74 4.77
N MET A 37 21.10 -8.71 4.69
CA MET A 37 19.77 -8.68 5.34
C MET A 37 18.86 -9.77 4.79
N SER A 38 18.73 -9.90 3.47
CA SER A 38 17.87 -10.90 2.83
C SER A 38 18.39 -12.32 3.09
N SER A 39 19.70 -12.56 2.87
CA SER A 39 20.32 -13.87 3.15
C SER A 39 20.16 -14.27 4.62
N GLY A 40 20.37 -13.34 5.55
CA GLY A 40 20.19 -13.60 6.97
C GLY A 40 18.73 -13.93 7.34
N LEU A 41 17.76 -13.32 6.67
CA LEU A 41 16.34 -13.63 6.87
C LEU A 41 15.98 -15.03 6.34
N MET A 42 16.44 -15.38 5.14
CA MET A 42 16.25 -16.71 4.55
C MET A 42 16.88 -17.81 5.43
N ASP A 43 18.10 -17.59 5.94
CA ASP A 43 18.76 -18.51 6.86
C ASP A 43 17.99 -18.71 8.18
N ARG A 44 17.40 -17.65 8.74
CA ARG A 44 16.56 -17.77 9.94
C ARG A 44 15.33 -18.64 9.68
N TYR A 45 14.65 -18.45 8.55
CA TYR A 45 13.49 -19.27 8.17
C TYR A 45 13.88 -20.75 8.01
N ARG A 46 14.97 -21.00 7.28
CA ARG A 46 15.52 -22.34 7.07
C ARG A 46 15.89 -23.02 8.39
N ARG A 47 16.64 -22.35 9.27
CA ARG A 47 17.01 -22.90 10.59
C ARG A 47 15.82 -23.15 11.52
N ALA A 48 14.77 -22.33 11.41
CA ALA A 48 13.55 -22.49 12.19
C ALA A 48 12.60 -23.56 11.62
N GLY A 49 12.93 -24.18 10.48
CA GLY A 49 12.04 -25.11 9.78
C GLY A 49 10.73 -24.47 9.34
N LYS A 50 10.72 -23.15 9.09
CA LYS A 50 9.54 -22.41 8.65
C LYS A 50 9.52 -22.33 7.11
N PRO A 51 8.34 -22.50 6.48
CA PRO A 51 8.25 -22.36 5.04
C PRO A 51 8.53 -20.91 4.61
N PRO A 52 9.09 -20.68 3.41
CA PRO A 52 9.20 -19.36 2.82
C PRO A 52 7.86 -18.60 2.78
N PRO A 53 7.87 -17.27 2.88
CA PRO A 53 6.69 -16.47 2.62
C PRO A 53 6.27 -16.58 1.15
N GLN A 54 4.96 -16.53 0.90
CA GLN A 54 4.40 -16.61 -0.45
C GLN A 54 4.43 -15.26 -1.18
N VAL A 55 4.31 -14.15 -0.44
CA VAL A 55 4.29 -12.80 -1.00
C VAL A 55 5.19 -11.87 -0.19
N LEU A 56 5.86 -10.95 -0.88
CA LEU A 56 6.58 -9.83 -0.29
C LEU A 56 6.10 -8.52 -0.90
N TYR A 57 5.53 -7.65 -0.06
CA TYR A 57 5.15 -6.29 -0.46
C TYR A 57 6.32 -5.33 -0.29
N VAL A 58 6.55 -4.50 -1.31
CA VAL A 58 7.64 -3.52 -1.35
C VAL A 58 7.14 -2.14 -1.76
N VAL A 59 7.88 -1.09 -1.40
CA VAL A 59 7.56 0.30 -1.79
C VAL A 59 8.16 0.71 -3.15
N ARG A 60 9.23 0.01 -3.56
CA ARG A 60 10.00 0.26 -4.80
C ARG A 60 10.65 -1.02 -5.29
N ASP A 61 11.24 -0.95 -6.49
CA ASP A 61 12.01 -2.05 -7.10
C ASP A 61 11.21 -3.36 -7.24
N CYS A 62 9.89 -3.25 -7.42
CA CYS A 62 8.93 -4.35 -7.51
C CYS A 62 8.96 -5.12 -8.84
N CYS A 63 9.50 -4.52 -9.91
CA CYS A 63 9.56 -5.13 -11.23
C CYS A 63 10.84 -4.74 -11.97
N SER A 64 11.18 -5.50 -13.00
CA SER A 64 12.26 -5.22 -13.94
C SER A 64 11.75 -5.38 -15.38
N THR A 65 12.33 -4.64 -16.32
CA THR A 65 12.07 -4.80 -17.76
C THR A 65 12.80 -6.01 -18.35
N THR A 66 13.79 -6.56 -17.65
CA THR A 66 14.70 -7.60 -18.17
C THR A 66 14.59 -8.95 -17.46
N GLY A 67 13.59 -9.15 -16.61
CA GLY A 67 13.36 -10.42 -15.91
C GLY A 67 12.97 -10.22 -14.45
N LYS A 68 13.64 -10.95 -13.54
CA LYS A 68 13.39 -10.84 -12.09
C LYS A 68 13.70 -9.42 -11.59
N SER A 69 12.86 -8.93 -10.69
CA SER A 69 13.12 -7.70 -9.95
C SER A 69 14.38 -7.81 -9.10
N LYS A 70 14.97 -6.66 -8.76
CA LYS A 70 16.12 -6.61 -7.84
C LYS A 70 15.79 -7.29 -6.50
N VAL A 71 14.55 -7.14 -6.03
CA VAL A 71 14.08 -7.76 -4.78
C VAL A 71 14.00 -9.27 -4.90
N GLU A 72 13.39 -9.80 -5.97
CA GLU A 72 13.34 -11.25 -6.21
C GLU A 72 14.74 -11.87 -6.27
N ALA A 73 15.70 -11.18 -6.90
CA ALA A 73 17.09 -11.64 -6.94
C ALA A 73 17.76 -11.68 -5.54
N MET A 74 17.38 -10.78 -4.63
CA MET A 74 17.91 -10.77 -3.26
C MET A 74 17.37 -11.94 -2.42
N PHE A 75 16.14 -12.39 -2.69
CA PHE A 75 15.47 -13.51 -1.99
C PHE A 75 15.55 -14.83 -2.79
N HIS A 76 16.75 -15.15 -3.28
CA HIS A 76 16.99 -16.24 -4.22
C HIS A 76 16.72 -17.66 -3.70
N GLU A 77 16.65 -17.90 -2.37
CA GLU A 77 16.27 -19.22 -1.82
C GLU A 77 14.74 -19.45 -1.83
N TRP A 78 13.94 -18.43 -2.15
CA TRP A 78 12.48 -18.47 -2.10
C TRP A 78 11.87 -18.45 -3.52
N ASP A 79 12.01 -19.56 -4.25
CA ASP A 79 11.63 -19.65 -5.69
C ASP A 79 10.16 -19.35 -6.01
N GLN A 80 9.26 -19.57 -5.04
CA GLN A 80 7.83 -19.31 -5.17
C GLN A 80 7.41 -17.92 -4.65
N LEU A 81 8.36 -17.10 -4.21
CA LEU A 81 8.07 -15.78 -3.67
C LEU A 81 7.52 -14.87 -4.77
N VAL A 82 6.36 -14.29 -4.50
CA VAL A 82 5.75 -13.28 -5.35
C VAL A 82 6.05 -11.89 -4.80
N VAL A 83 6.79 -11.07 -5.54
CA VAL A 83 6.98 -9.65 -5.16
C VAL A 83 5.83 -8.80 -5.68
N ARG A 84 5.30 -7.93 -4.82
CA ARG A 84 4.23 -6.98 -5.14
C ARG A 84 4.57 -5.58 -4.68
N LEU A 85 4.18 -4.60 -5.49
CA LEU A 85 4.19 -3.20 -5.08
C LEU A 85 3.03 -2.98 -4.12
N ASP A 86 3.29 -2.31 -3.01
CA ASP A 86 2.21 -1.82 -2.16
C ASP A 86 1.32 -0.85 -2.96
N ALA A 87 0.05 -1.21 -3.12
CA ALA A 87 -0.93 -0.41 -3.85
C ALA A 87 -1.16 0.97 -3.22
N TRP A 88 -1.01 1.12 -1.90
CA TRP A 88 -1.06 2.44 -1.27
C TRP A 88 0.13 3.29 -1.70
N GLN A 89 1.33 2.70 -1.78
CA GLN A 89 2.52 3.39 -2.31
C GLN A 89 2.35 3.77 -3.77
N PHE A 90 1.68 2.94 -4.57
CA PHE A 90 1.30 3.29 -5.94
C PHE A 90 0.37 4.51 -5.99
N ILE A 91 -0.69 4.53 -5.15
CA ILE A 91 -1.61 5.67 -5.02
C ILE A 91 -0.85 6.93 -4.62
N MET A 92 0.03 6.84 -3.63
CA MET A 92 0.80 7.98 -3.12
C MET A 92 1.74 8.59 -4.16
N ARG A 93 2.19 7.85 -5.18
CA ARG A 93 2.99 8.43 -6.27
C ARG A 93 2.23 9.48 -7.08
N PHE A 94 0.90 9.45 -7.09
CA PHE A 94 0.10 10.45 -7.79
C PHE A 94 0.09 11.80 -7.07
N THR A 95 0.37 11.86 -5.77
CA THR A 95 0.36 13.13 -5.02
C THR A 95 1.42 14.10 -5.51
N ALA A 96 2.53 13.60 -6.09
CA ALA A 96 3.56 14.42 -6.72
C ALA A 96 3.07 15.21 -7.95
N GLY A 97 1.94 14.82 -8.53
CA GLY A 97 1.28 15.53 -9.63
C GLY A 97 0.11 16.41 -9.17
N LEU A 98 -0.15 16.48 -7.86
CA LEU A 98 -1.17 17.33 -7.26
C LEU A 98 -0.55 18.61 -6.72
N THR A 99 -1.31 19.69 -6.71
CA THR A 99 -0.82 21.01 -6.28
C THR A 99 -0.69 21.13 -4.76
N SER A 100 -1.63 20.56 -4.00
CA SER A 100 -1.61 20.58 -2.53
C SER A 100 -2.54 19.51 -1.93
N GLU A 101 -2.12 18.91 -0.82
CA GLU A 101 -2.97 18.03 0.00
C GLU A 101 -4.12 18.80 0.69
N SER A 102 -3.96 20.11 0.89
CA SER A 102 -5.00 20.98 1.46
C SER A 102 -6.06 21.39 0.44
N HIS A 103 -5.91 21.02 -0.84
CA HIS A 103 -6.89 21.35 -1.87
C HIS A 103 -8.20 20.62 -1.60
N SER A 104 -9.33 21.30 -1.73
CA SER A 104 -10.68 20.75 -1.49
C SER A 104 -11.04 19.51 -2.33
N LEU A 105 -10.37 19.30 -3.47
CA LEU A 105 -10.58 18.17 -4.38
C LEU A 105 -9.59 17.03 -4.13
N TYR A 106 -8.60 17.20 -3.24
CA TYR A 106 -7.61 16.18 -2.91
C TYR A 106 -8.28 14.92 -2.36
N GLY A 107 -9.11 15.05 -1.32
CA GLY A 107 -9.85 13.93 -0.74
C GLY A 107 -10.73 13.19 -1.76
N PRO A 108 -11.59 13.88 -2.52
CA PRO A 108 -12.36 13.29 -3.61
C PRO A 108 -11.50 12.56 -4.67
N PHE A 109 -10.38 13.14 -5.08
CA PHE A 109 -9.46 12.53 -6.04
C PHE A 109 -8.84 11.25 -5.47
N MET A 110 -8.28 11.30 -4.26
CA MET A 110 -7.63 10.16 -3.61
C MET A 110 -8.64 9.03 -3.34
N GLY A 111 -9.86 9.38 -2.91
CA GLY A 111 -10.95 8.41 -2.73
C GLY A 111 -11.35 7.74 -4.04
N ARG A 112 -11.49 8.49 -5.13
CA ARG A 112 -11.77 7.91 -6.46
C ARG A 112 -10.61 7.11 -7.02
N LEU A 113 -9.36 7.52 -6.77
CA LEU A 113 -8.18 6.76 -7.17
C LEU A 113 -8.11 5.41 -6.45
N PHE A 114 -8.41 5.39 -5.15
CA PHE A 114 -8.57 4.15 -4.39
C PHE A 114 -9.63 3.25 -5.02
N THR A 115 -10.81 3.78 -5.36
CA THR A 115 -11.88 3.00 -5.99
C THR A 115 -11.64 2.69 -7.47
N CYS A 116 -10.61 3.23 -8.13
CA CYS A 116 -10.15 2.72 -9.42
C CYS A 116 -9.41 1.39 -9.24
N ILE A 117 -8.63 1.27 -8.17
CA ILE A 117 -7.75 0.12 -7.90
C ILE A 117 -8.48 -0.97 -7.13
N PHE A 118 -9.29 -0.63 -6.13
CA PHE A 118 -9.92 -1.59 -5.23
C PHE A 118 -11.43 -1.70 -5.37
N GLU A 119 -11.93 -2.92 -5.42
CA GLU A 119 -13.34 -3.24 -5.27
C GLU A 119 -13.61 -3.88 -3.91
N TRP A 120 -14.72 -3.49 -3.29
CA TRP A 120 -15.15 -4.03 -2.01
C TRP A 120 -15.85 -5.37 -2.22
N ASP A 121 -15.67 -6.28 -1.26
CA ASP A 121 -16.49 -7.48 -1.17
C ASP A 121 -17.96 -7.08 -1.02
N ALA A 122 -18.81 -7.58 -1.93
CA ALA A 122 -20.19 -7.16 -2.03
C ALA A 122 -21.02 -7.55 -0.81
N GLU A 123 -20.71 -8.70 -0.19
CA GLU A 123 -21.42 -9.19 0.98
C GLU A 123 -21.06 -8.38 2.23
N ASP A 124 -19.77 -8.12 2.43
CA ASP A 124 -19.31 -7.28 3.54
C ASP A 124 -19.87 -5.85 3.40
N LEU A 125 -19.82 -5.27 2.20
CA LEU A 125 -20.34 -3.93 1.93
C LEU A 125 -21.83 -3.83 2.20
N LYS A 126 -22.61 -4.78 1.68
CA LYS A 126 -24.06 -4.83 1.90
C LYS A 126 -24.38 -4.92 3.40
N ARG A 127 -23.68 -5.80 4.11
CA ARG A 127 -23.87 -5.99 5.56
C ARG A 127 -23.57 -4.72 6.35
N LEU A 128 -22.49 -4.02 6.01
CA LEU A 128 -22.14 -2.76 6.66
C LEU A 128 -23.19 -1.67 6.37
N GLN A 129 -23.69 -1.59 5.14
CA GLN A 129 -24.75 -0.64 4.77
C GLN A 129 -26.05 -0.89 5.54
N GLU A 130 -26.48 -2.15 5.66
CA GLU A 130 -27.67 -2.54 6.43
C GLU A 130 -27.52 -2.18 7.91
N ALA A 131 -26.35 -2.44 8.50
CA ALA A 131 -26.05 -2.07 9.88
C ALA A 131 -26.15 -0.55 10.10
N LYS A 132 -25.61 0.26 9.17
CA LYS A 132 -25.65 1.73 9.26
C LYS A 132 -27.06 2.28 9.12
N LEU A 133 -27.87 1.70 8.25
CA LEU A 133 -29.28 2.07 8.08
C LEU A 133 -30.08 1.78 9.35
N ALA A 134 -29.87 0.62 9.98
CA ALA A 134 -30.52 0.26 11.24
C ALA A 134 -30.11 1.18 12.41
N GLU A 135 -28.89 1.72 12.42
CA GLU A 135 -28.44 2.72 13.40
C GLU A 135 -28.95 4.14 13.10
N THR A 136 -29.77 4.37 12.07
CA THR A 136 -30.13 5.72 11.57
C THR A 136 -28.91 6.61 11.30
N SER A 137 -27.76 5.98 10.99
CA SER A 137 -26.49 6.64 10.76
C SER A 137 -26.33 7.04 9.28
N LYS A 138 -25.42 7.98 9.01
CA LYS A 138 -24.96 8.34 7.65
C LYS A 138 -24.34 7.13 6.93
N ASN A 139 -24.04 7.28 5.65
CA ASN A 139 -23.28 6.32 4.86
C ASN A 139 -21.99 5.86 5.58
N PRO A 140 -21.52 4.61 5.33
CA PRO A 140 -20.26 4.12 5.88
C PRO A 140 -19.10 5.08 5.62
N THR A 141 -18.28 5.33 6.64
CA THR A 141 -17.05 6.10 6.46
C THR A 141 -15.96 5.24 5.79
N ALA A 142 -14.92 5.88 5.24
CA ALA A 142 -13.77 5.16 4.69
C ALA A 142 -13.10 4.25 5.74
N GLU A 143 -13.03 4.72 7.00
CA GLU A 143 -12.49 3.93 8.11
C GLU A 143 -13.36 2.71 8.44
N GLU A 144 -14.68 2.86 8.44
CA GLU A 144 -15.59 1.73 8.65
C GLU A 144 -15.48 0.71 7.50
N LEU A 145 -15.38 1.18 6.25
CA LEU A 145 -15.18 0.31 5.10
C LEU A 145 -13.89 -0.49 5.22
N VAL A 146 -12.76 0.14 5.51
CA VAL A 146 -11.46 -0.55 5.65
C VAL A 146 -11.47 -1.56 6.81
N ARG A 147 -12.18 -1.27 7.91
CA ARG A 147 -12.25 -2.15 9.10
C ARG A 147 -13.18 -3.34 8.92
N HIS A 148 -14.30 -3.15 8.22
CA HIS A 148 -15.40 -4.12 8.18
C HIS A 148 -15.57 -4.81 6.84
N CYS A 149 -14.98 -4.29 5.77
CA CYS A 149 -15.10 -4.84 4.43
C CYS A 149 -13.75 -5.28 3.88
N ARG A 150 -13.72 -6.50 3.36
CA ARG A 150 -12.61 -6.94 2.50
C ARG A 150 -12.66 -6.15 1.19
N HIS A 151 -11.49 -5.93 0.60
CA HIS A 151 -11.38 -5.38 -0.74
C HIS A 151 -10.25 -6.07 -1.50
N GLN A 152 -10.40 -6.18 -2.81
CA GLN A 152 -9.41 -6.78 -3.70
C GLN A 152 -9.05 -5.82 -4.83
N THR A 153 -7.88 -6.01 -5.40
CA THR A 153 -7.43 -5.23 -6.55
C THR A 153 -8.21 -5.64 -7.80
N ARG A 154 -8.66 -4.67 -8.58
CA ARG A 154 -9.24 -4.92 -9.91
C ARG A 154 -8.17 -5.32 -10.90
N GLU A 155 -8.62 -6.06 -11.90
CA GLU A 155 -7.83 -6.41 -13.08
C GLU A 155 -7.04 -5.23 -13.65
N PRO A 156 -5.78 -5.42 -14.09
CA PRO A 156 -4.90 -4.35 -14.54
C PRO A 156 -5.52 -3.46 -15.62
N GLN A 157 -6.22 -4.06 -16.59
CA GLN A 157 -6.81 -3.33 -17.70
C GLN A 157 -8.01 -2.47 -17.27
N VAL A 158 -8.83 -2.98 -16.35
CA VAL A 158 -9.95 -2.21 -15.77
C VAL A 158 -9.40 -1.07 -14.92
N THR A 159 -8.41 -1.36 -14.07
CA THR A 159 -7.70 -0.35 -13.28
C THR A 159 -7.13 0.76 -14.16
N LYS A 160 -6.49 0.39 -15.28
CA LYS A 160 -5.95 1.34 -16.26
C LYS A 160 -7.03 2.30 -16.78
N GLN A 161 -8.14 1.75 -17.28
CA GLN A 161 -9.22 2.53 -17.86
C GLN A 161 -9.87 3.47 -16.84
N LEU A 162 -10.08 2.99 -15.61
CA LEU A 162 -10.65 3.80 -14.53
C LEU A 162 -9.72 4.94 -14.12
N ILE A 163 -8.41 4.70 -14.02
CA ILE A 163 -7.44 5.76 -13.74
C ILE A 163 -7.38 6.77 -14.89
N GLU A 164 -7.38 6.33 -16.15
CA GLU A 164 -7.41 7.24 -17.30
C GLU A 164 -8.65 8.12 -17.31
N GLN A 165 -9.81 7.55 -16.96
CA GLN A 165 -11.05 8.31 -16.83
C GLN A 165 -10.98 9.29 -15.65
N LEU A 166 -10.48 8.86 -14.49
CA LEU A 166 -10.27 9.73 -13.33
C LEU A 166 -9.39 10.93 -13.69
N LEU A 167 -8.26 10.69 -14.35
CA LEU A 167 -7.34 11.75 -14.75
C LEU A 167 -8.01 12.73 -15.72
N LYS A 168 -8.82 12.25 -16.67
CA LYS A 168 -9.60 13.13 -17.57
C LYS A 168 -10.58 14.01 -16.79
N ASP A 169 -11.32 13.44 -15.85
CA ASP A 169 -12.32 14.16 -15.07
C ASP A 169 -11.70 15.29 -14.23
N PHE A 170 -10.51 15.08 -13.68
CA PHE A 170 -9.83 16.06 -12.82
C PHE A 170 -8.85 16.98 -13.56
N MET A 171 -8.53 16.72 -14.84
CA MET A 171 -7.53 17.48 -15.60
C MET A 171 -7.82 18.99 -15.66
N GLY A 172 -9.11 19.34 -15.72
CA GLY A 172 -9.61 20.72 -15.75
C GLY A 172 -10.40 21.12 -14.50
N ALA A 173 -10.51 20.24 -13.50
CA ALA A 173 -11.31 20.51 -12.32
C ALA A 173 -10.66 21.58 -11.44
N THR A 174 -11.48 22.51 -10.95
CA THR A 174 -11.05 23.59 -10.07
C THR A 174 -11.84 23.63 -8.78
N ASP A 175 -11.26 24.15 -7.71
CA ASP A 175 -12.01 24.52 -6.52
C ASP A 175 -12.90 25.76 -6.77
N ILE A 176 -13.61 26.19 -5.71
CA ILE A 176 -14.46 27.38 -5.70
C ILE A 176 -13.70 28.69 -5.98
N MET A 177 -12.37 28.69 -5.83
CA MET A 177 -11.50 29.84 -6.08
C MET A 177 -10.83 29.76 -7.47
N GLY A 178 -11.14 28.74 -8.27
CA GLY A 178 -10.57 28.54 -9.59
C GLY A 178 -9.18 27.90 -9.60
N ASN A 179 -8.68 27.43 -8.45
CA ASN A 179 -7.39 26.74 -8.39
C ASN A 179 -7.54 25.31 -8.91
N LYS A 180 -6.55 24.86 -9.68
CA LYS A 180 -6.50 23.49 -10.20
C LYS A 180 -5.90 22.53 -9.18
N LEU A 181 -6.48 21.33 -9.10
CA LEU A 181 -5.92 20.25 -8.29
C LEU A 181 -4.67 19.66 -8.93
N ILE A 182 -4.70 19.47 -10.25
CA ILE A 182 -3.71 18.70 -10.99
C ILE A 182 -2.72 19.63 -11.71
N ASP A 183 -1.44 19.35 -11.52
CA ASP A 183 -0.38 19.80 -12.42
C ASP A 183 -0.39 18.87 -13.65
N GLN A 184 -0.89 19.39 -14.76
CA GLN A 184 -1.22 18.59 -15.94
C GLN A 184 0.00 17.93 -16.58
N GLU A 185 1.16 18.56 -16.55
CA GLU A 185 2.37 17.98 -17.14
C GLU A 185 2.93 16.90 -16.21
N LYS A 186 3.04 17.20 -14.91
CA LYS A 186 3.53 16.22 -13.93
C LYS A 186 2.65 14.98 -13.87
N ILE A 187 1.32 15.12 -13.85
CA ILE A 187 0.43 13.96 -13.74
C ILE A 187 0.52 13.05 -14.96
N LYS A 188 0.74 13.61 -16.17
CA LYS A 188 0.93 12.83 -17.40
C LYS A 188 2.23 12.04 -17.33
N GLU A 189 3.32 12.66 -16.84
CA GLU A 189 4.60 11.98 -16.63
C GLU A 189 4.50 10.87 -15.59
N ILE A 190 3.87 11.15 -14.45
CA ILE A 190 3.62 10.17 -13.39
C ILE A 190 2.81 9.01 -13.95
N TRP A 191 1.71 9.28 -14.66
CA TRP A 191 0.87 8.21 -15.23
C TRP A 191 1.64 7.35 -16.24
N ARG A 192 2.42 7.97 -17.13
CA ARG A 192 3.30 7.24 -18.06
C ARG A 192 4.27 6.30 -17.32
N ALA A 193 4.89 6.77 -16.24
CA ALA A 193 5.81 5.98 -15.44
C ALA A 193 5.09 4.88 -14.61
N GLN A 194 3.86 5.13 -14.16
CA GLN A 194 3.14 4.20 -13.29
C GLN A 194 2.47 3.03 -14.03
N GLN A 195 2.20 3.14 -15.33
CA GLN A 195 1.50 2.10 -16.08
C GLN A 195 2.17 0.71 -16.03
N CYS A 196 3.51 0.65 -15.96
CA CYS A 196 4.21 -0.63 -15.86
C CYS A 196 3.95 -1.35 -14.52
N HIS A 197 3.46 -0.64 -13.51
CA HIS A 197 3.22 -1.17 -12.17
C HIS A 197 1.79 -1.69 -11.95
N LEU A 198 0.91 -1.61 -12.96
CA LEU A 198 -0.48 -2.08 -12.82
C LEU A 198 -0.57 -3.58 -12.50
N LEU A 199 0.38 -4.38 -13.01
CA LEU A 199 0.53 -5.79 -12.63
C LEU A 199 1.18 -5.98 -11.26
N CYS A 200 2.04 -5.04 -10.84
CA CYS A 200 2.79 -5.13 -9.59
C CYS A 200 1.89 -4.95 -8.36
N ILE A 201 0.79 -4.20 -8.50
CA ILE A 201 -0.13 -3.91 -7.39
C ILE A 201 -1.22 -4.98 -7.21
N GLN A 202 -1.31 -5.98 -8.09
CA GLN A 202 -2.38 -6.98 -8.06
C GLN A 202 -2.25 -7.93 -6.86
N ASP A 203 -3.37 -8.25 -6.25
CA ASP A 203 -3.46 -9.30 -5.26
C ASP A 203 -3.04 -10.64 -5.87
N PRO A 204 -2.07 -11.36 -5.26
CA PRO A 204 -1.71 -12.68 -5.74
C PRO A 204 -2.87 -13.66 -5.56
N PRO A 205 -3.16 -14.51 -6.56
CA PRO A 205 -4.22 -15.50 -6.46
C PRO A 205 -3.91 -16.53 -5.36
N GLY A 206 -4.94 -16.92 -4.60
CA GLY A 206 -4.84 -17.98 -3.59
C GLY A 206 -4.14 -17.56 -2.28
N ILE A 207 -3.72 -16.30 -2.13
CA ILE A 207 -3.12 -15.83 -0.88
C ILE A 207 -4.18 -15.24 0.04
N GLN A 208 -4.24 -15.75 1.28
CA GLN A 208 -5.14 -15.23 2.31
C GLN A 208 -4.62 -13.90 2.86
N LEU A 209 -5.12 -12.79 2.33
CA LEU A 209 -4.73 -11.44 2.77
C LEU A 209 -5.49 -10.93 4.00
N TYR A 210 -6.69 -11.46 4.26
CA TYR A 210 -7.55 -11.00 5.33
C TYR A 210 -7.67 -12.02 6.46
N ARG A 211 -7.56 -11.56 7.71
CA ARG A 211 -7.85 -12.36 8.90
C ARG A 211 -8.98 -11.70 9.68
N LYS A 212 -10.05 -12.45 9.97
CA LYS A 212 -11.10 -11.98 10.90
C LYS A 212 -10.51 -12.00 12.32
N LEU A 213 -10.46 -10.83 12.97
CA LEU A 213 -9.94 -10.69 14.33
C LEU A 213 -11.04 -10.95 15.37
N ARG A 214 -12.20 -10.31 15.17
CA ARG A 214 -13.37 -10.42 16.05
C ARG A 214 -14.62 -9.98 15.32
N GLU A 215 -15.75 -10.06 16.00
CA GLU A 215 -17.03 -9.53 15.52
C GLU A 215 -17.56 -8.50 16.50
N VAL A 216 -18.30 -7.53 15.99
CA VAL A 216 -18.97 -6.49 16.77
C VAL A 216 -20.44 -6.42 16.36
N ASN A 217 -21.34 -6.22 17.32
CA ASN A 217 -22.75 -6.00 17.04
C ASN A 217 -23.01 -4.49 16.84
N ARG A 218 -23.55 -4.12 15.69
CA ARG A 218 -23.90 -2.74 15.31
C ARG A 218 -25.25 -2.74 14.60
N GLY A 219 -26.20 -1.96 15.10
CA GLY A 219 -27.56 -1.92 14.55
C GLY A 219 -28.30 -3.27 14.54
N GLY A 220 -27.92 -4.23 15.39
CA GLY A 220 -28.45 -5.61 15.36
C GLY A 220 -27.77 -6.54 14.36
N PHE A 221 -26.77 -6.05 13.61
CA PHE A 221 -25.98 -6.82 12.66
C PHE A 221 -24.62 -7.19 13.24
N ILE A 222 -24.13 -8.37 12.90
CA ILE A 222 -22.79 -8.85 13.27
C ILE A 222 -21.80 -8.44 12.19
N LEU A 223 -20.96 -7.44 12.51
CA LEU A 223 -19.91 -6.96 11.61
C LEU A 223 -18.56 -7.59 11.97
N PRO A 224 -17.88 -8.23 11.01
CA PRO A 224 -16.51 -8.69 11.21
C PRO A 224 -15.56 -7.49 11.33
N LEU A 225 -14.52 -7.64 12.12
CA LEU A 225 -13.35 -6.76 12.12
C LEU A 225 -12.20 -7.52 11.47
N TYR A 226 -11.73 -7.01 10.34
CA TYR A 226 -10.65 -7.64 9.59
C TYR A 226 -9.31 -6.97 9.84
N HIS A 227 -8.26 -7.79 9.82
CA HIS A 227 -6.89 -7.38 9.63
C HIS A 227 -6.46 -7.72 8.21
N CYS A 228 -5.93 -6.75 7.49
CA CYS A 228 -5.39 -6.95 6.15
C CYS A 228 -3.86 -7.00 6.22
N ALA A 229 -3.27 -8.09 5.74
CA ALA A 229 -1.83 -8.30 5.65
C ALA A 229 -1.21 -7.72 4.35
N ARG A 230 -1.99 -6.97 3.56
CA ARG A 230 -1.53 -6.36 2.32
C ARG A 230 -0.61 -5.16 2.59
N GLY A 231 0.42 -5.02 1.77
CA GLY A 231 1.24 -3.82 1.72
C GLY A 231 2.24 -3.72 2.86
N VAL A 232 2.78 -2.51 3.05
CA VAL A 232 3.80 -2.21 4.08
C VAL A 232 3.24 -1.32 5.19
N GLY A 233 1.93 -1.12 5.26
CA GLY A 233 1.29 -0.18 6.19
C GLY A 233 1.63 -0.42 7.66
N SER A 234 1.84 -1.67 8.08
CA SER A 234 2.26 -1.99 9.45
C SER A 234 3.67 -1.48 9.81
N LEU A 235 4.47 -1.11 8.82
CA LEU A 235 5.81 -0.53 8.97
C LEU A 235 5.82 0.98 8.72
N GLU A 236 4.67 1.57 8.36
CA GLU A 236 4.56 3.00 8.14
C GLU A 236 4.94 3.74 9.42
N SER A 237 5.73 4.80 9.27
CA SER A 237 6.25 5.61 10.39
C SER A 237 7.12 4.86 11.42
N PHE A 238 7.46 3.57 11.22
CA PHE A 238 8.33 2.83 12.15
C PHE A 238 9.67 3.53 12.41
N HIS A 239 10.22 4.20 11.38
CA HIS A 239 11.45 4.97 11.48
C HIS A 239 11.42 6.07 12.56
N GLN A 240 10.24 6.62 12.88
CA GLN A 240 10.06 7.62 13.93
C GLN A 240 10.31 7.06 15.33
N HIS A 241 10.21 5.74 15.49
CA HIS A 241 10.43 5.04 16.76
C HIS A 241 11.85 4.51 16.91
N LEU A 242 12.68 4.49 15.85
CA LEU A 242 14.02 3.90 15.89
C LEU A 242 14.93 4.57 16.94
N ASN A 243 14.76 5.87 17.17
CA ASN A 243 15.49 6.61 18.21
C ASN A 243 15.17 6.14 19.64
N HIS A 244 14.08 5.40 19.85
CA HIS A 244 13.73 4.81 21.14
C HIS A 244 14.25 3.37 21.30
N PHE A 245 14.62 2.70 20.20
CA PHE A 245 15.11 1.31 20.21
C PHE A 245 16.64 1.21 20.24
N ILE A 246 17.33 2.24 19.76
CA ILE A 246 18.79 2.28 19.66
C ILE A 246 19.28 3.19 20.79
N PRO A 247 19.88 2.63 21.86
CA PRO A 247 20.44 3.42 22.96
C PRO A 247 21.63 4.28 22.52
#